data_AF-A0A7Y4TKJ7-F1
#
_entry.id   AF-A0A7Y4TKJ7-F1
#
_cell.length_a   1.000
_cell.length_b   1.000
_cell.length_c   1.000
_cell.angle_alpha   90.00
_cell.angle_beta   90.00
_cell.angle_gamma   90.00
#
_symmetry.space_group_name_H-M   'P 1'
#
loop_
_entity.id
_entity.type
_entity.pdbx_description
1 polymer ?
#
loop_
_entity_poly.entity_id
_entity_poly.type
_entity_poly.pdbx_seq_one_letter_code
_entity_poly.pdbx_strand_id
1 'polypeptide(L)'
;GLGGNDVMKLSSPKKWRRDMIELLGILRDKNPNAVIFISNCPMIKYSPIMPHPIKFLLWELSKLHDANIREFTAGMDRVHYYPQPVDVDITGFFADGIHPSEQGYSDWADAMLRHFDTQHKW
;
A
#
# COMPACT_ATOMS: atom_id res chain seq x y z
N GLY A 1 -1.56 12.43 3.47
CA GLY A 1 -0.54 11.36 3.45
C GLY A 1 -1.01 10.31 2.48
N LEU A 2 -0.20 9.28 2.21
CA LEU A 2 -0.64 8.09 1.49
C LEU A 2 -0.22 6.84 2.24
N GLY A 3 -1.18 6.00 2.63
CA GLY A 3 -0.98 4.64 3.16
C GLY A 3 -0.17 4.61 4.47
N GLY A 4 1.16 4.62 4.34
CA GLY A 4 2.13 4.61 5.45
C GLY A 4 1.84 5.68 6.49
N ASN A 5 1.79 6.93 6.04
CA ASN A 5 1.54 8.08 6.91
C ASN A 5 0.13 8.06 7.53
N ASP A 6 -0.86 7.50 6.83
CA ASP A 6 -2.24 7.42 7.31
C ASP A 6 -2.37 6.38 8.42
N VAL A 7 -1.71 5.22 8.30
CA VAL A 7 -1.59 4.23 9.37
C VAL A 7 -0.87 4.85 10.58
N MET A 8 0.28 5.47 10.38
CA MET A 8 1.09 6.06 11.46
C MET A 8 0.39 7.19 12.20
N LYS A 9 -0.52 7.92 11.53
CA LYS A 9 -1.35 8.99 12.13
C LYS A 9 -2.71 8.52 12.62
N LEU A 10 -2.97 7.21 12.63
CA LEU A 10 -4.25 6.61 13.03
C LEU A 10 -5.45 7.18 12.25
N SER A 11 -5.25 7.48 10.97
CA SER A 11 -6.31 8.00 10.10
C SER A 11 -7.37 6.92 9.89
N SER A 12 -8.64 7.29 10.05
CA SER A 12 -9.74 6.35 9.89
C SER A 12 -9.87 5.86 8.44
N PRO A 13 -10.27 4.59 8.20
CA PRO A 13 -10.51 4.07 6.84
C PRO A 13 -11.48 4.91 6.02
N LYS A 14 -12.51 5.47 6.66
CA LYS A 14 -13.48 6.36 6.01
C LYS A 14 -12.84 7.66 5.50
N LYS A 15 -12.01 8.30 6.34
CA LYS A 15 -11.28 9.52 5.93
C LYS A 15 -10.33 9.20 4.79
N TRP A 16 -9.54 8.12 4.92
CA TRP A 16 -8.58 7.75 3.90
C TRP A 16 -9.24 7.37 2.57
N ARG A 17 -10.36 6.62 2.57
CA ARG A 17 -11.17 6.35 1.36
C ARG A 17 -11.57 7.64 0.64
N ARG A 18 -12.14 8.60 1.37
CA ARG A 18 -12.54 9.89 0.79
C ARG A 18 -11.35 10.60 0.14
N ASP A 19 -10.25 10.71 0.87
CA ASP A 19 -9.07 11.45 0.40
C ASP A 19 -8.41 10.74 -0.82
N MET A 20 -8.42 9.40 -0.86
CA MET A 20 -7.95 8.62 -2.02
C MET A 20 -8.85 8.76 -3.24
N ILE A 21 -10.19 8.75 -3.06
CA ILE A 21 -11.14 8.96 -4.16
C ILE A 21 -10.94 10.35 -4.77
N GLU A 22 -10.77 11.37 -3.93
CA GLU A 22 -10.48 12.73 -4.38
C GLU A 22 -9.17 12.79 -5.18
N LEU A 23 -8.10 12.19 -4.66
CA LEU A 23 -6.81 12.12 -5.38
C LEU A 23 -6.94 11.41 -6.74
N LEU A 24 -7.60 10.26 -6.79
CA LEU A 24 -7.81 9.51 -8.02
C LEU A 24 -8.65 10.30 -9.03
N GLY A 25 -9.65 11.03 -8.57
CA GLY A 25 -10.42 11.96 -9.40
C GLY A 25 -9.53 13.02 -10.04
N ILE A 26 -8.72 13.71 -9.24
CA ILE A 26 -7.78 14.74 -9.73
C ILE A 26 -6.79 14.16 -10.76
N LEU A 27 -6.27 12.94 -10.51
CA LEU A 27 -5.33 12.29 -11.43
C LEU A 27 -5.98 11.94 -12.77
N ARG A 28 -7.23 11.44 -12.75
CA ARG A 28 -8.00 11.13 -13.96
C ARG A 28 -8.39 12.37 -14.74
N ASP A 29 -8.83 13.43 -14.06
CA ASP A 29 -9.20 14.68 -14.74
C ASP A 29 -8.03 15.27 -15.51
N LYS A 30 -6.81 15.16 -14.96
CA LYS A 30 -5.58 15.63 -15.62
C LYS A 30 -5.06 14.65 -16.68
N ASN A 31 -5.30 13.35 -16.51
CA ASN A 31 -4.81 12.30 -17.40
C ASN A 31 -5.91 11.25 -17.62
N PRO A 32 -6.89 11.51 -18.49
CA PRO A 32 -8.06 10.64 -18.65
C PRO A 32 -7.71 9.21 -19.09
N ASN A 33 -6.57 9.06 -19.76
CA ASN A 33 -6.07 7.79 -20.27
C ASN A 33 -4.89 7.22 -19.44
N ALA A 34 -4.67 7.67 -18.21
CA ALA A 34 -3.64 7.07 -17.37
C ALA A 34 -4.08 5.69 -16.86
N VAL A 35 -3.13 4.76 -16.78
CA VAL A 35 -3.28 3.56 -15.96
C VAL A 35 -2.64 3.86 -14.61
N ILE A 36 -3.38 3.62 -13.53
CA ILE A 36 -2.94 3.96 -12.17
C ILE A 36 -2.65 2.67 -11.41
N PHE A 37 -1.39 2.54 -10.96
CA PHE A 37 -0.95 1.49 -10.05
C PHE A 37 -0.83 2.06 -8.65
N ILE A 38 -1.48 1.41 -7.70
CA ILE A 38 -1.45 1.78 -6.29
C ILE A 38 -0.74 0.69 -5.52
N SER A 39 0.31 1.08 -4.79
CA SER A 39 1.08 0.17 -3.95
C SER A 39 0.34 -0.19 -2.65
N ASN A 40 0.73 -1.29 -2.02
CA ASN A 40 0.12 -1.76 -0.78
C ASN A 40 0.28 -0.78 0.39
N CYS A 41 -0.59 -0.94 1.38
CA CYS A 41 -0.44 -0.34 2.70
C CYS A 41 0.82 -0.89 3.43
N PRO A 42 1.40 -0.18 4.42
CA PRO A 42 2.66 -0.58 5.05
C PRO A 42 2.57 -1.93 5.78
N MET A 43 3.61 -2.77 5.66
CA MET A 43 3.74 -4.04 6.36
C MET A 43 4.21 -3.87 7.82
N ILE A 44 3.44 -3.15 8.65
CA ILE A 44 3.84 -2.77 10.02
C ILE A 44 4.24 -3.97 10.89
N LYS A 45 3.63 -5.15 10.66
CA LYS A 45 3.96 -6.38 11.39
C LYS A 45 5.45 -6.74 11.37
N TYR A 46 6.17 -6.36 10.32
CA TYR A 46 7.58 -6.71 10.12
C TYR A 46 8.56 -5.67 10.67
N SER A 47 8.09 -4.49 11.08
CA SER A 47 8.96 -3.47 11.64
C SER A 47 9.65 -3.98 12.92
N PRO A 48 11.00 -4.05 12.97
CA PRO A 48 11.72 -4.49 14.16
C PRO A 48 11.66 -3.49 15.32
N ILE A 49 11.48 -2.20 15.03
CA ILE A 49 11.55 -1.13 16.06
C ILE A 49 10.20 -0.76 16.67
N MET A 50 9.09 -1.19 16.06
CA MET A 50 7.77 -0.95 16.64
C MET A 50 7.57 -1.85 17.88
N PRO A 51 7.23 -1.31 19.06
CA PRO A 51 6.93 -2.13 20.22
C PRO A 51 5.48 -2.60 20.24
N HIS A 52 5.18 -3.62 21.04
CA HIS A 52 3.80 -3.90 21.44
C HIS A 52 3.39 -2.93 22.56
N PRO A 53 2.11 -2.51 22.62
CA PRO A 53 0.97 -2.97 21.80
C PRO A 53 0.80 -2.21 20.47
N ILE A 54 1.52 -1.11 20.24
CA ILE A 54 1.25 -0.23 19.10
C ILE A 54 1.47 -0.91 17.74
N LYS A 55 2.46 -1.82 17.63
CA LYS A 55 2.66 -2.65 16.43
C LYS A 55 1.39 -3.38 16.00
N PHE A 56 0.70 -3.99 16.97
CA PHE A 56 -0.51 -4.76 16.72
C PHE A 56 -1.63 -3.84 16.21
N LEU A 57 -1.89 -2.72 16.91
CA LEU A 57 -2.93 -1.78 16.54
C LEU A 57 -2.71 -1.18 15.14
N LEU A 58 -1.47 -0.78 14.84
CA LEU A 58 -1.11 -0.25 13.54
C LEU A 58 -1.19 -1.30 12.43
N TRP A 59 -0.86 -2.56 12.72
CA TRP A 59 -1.04 -3.65 11.78
C TRP A 59 -2.51 -3.92 11.48
N GLU A 60 -3.37 -3.96 12.49
CA GLU A 60 -4.83 -4.09 12.30
C GLU A 60 -5.38 -2.94 11.46
N LEU A 61 -4.96 -1.70 11.74
CA LEU A 61 -5.35 -0.54 10.93
C LEU A 61 -4.84 -0.65 9.49
N SER A 62 -3.61 -1.13 9.28
CA SER A 62 -3.05 -1.35 7.94
C SER A 62 -3.87 -2.38 7.15
N LYS A 63 -4.33 -3.47 7.79
CA LYS A 63 -5.22 -4.45 7.16
C LYS A 63 -6.59 -3.87 6.81
N LEU A 64 -7.15 -3.01 7.68
CA LEU A 64 -8.40 -2.32 7.38
C LEU A 64 -8.27 -1.40 6.17
N HIS A 65 -7.15 -0.67 6.07
CA HIS A 65 -6.85 0.12 4.88
C HIS A 65 -6.65 -0.76 3.64
N ASP A 66 -5.89 -1.86 3.72
CA ASP A 66 -5.75 -2.81 2.60
C ASP A 66 -7.10 -3.33 2.07
N ALA A 67 -7.99 -3.80 2.96
CA ALA A 67 -9.32 -4.25 2.57
C ALA A 67 -10.16 -3.12 1.97
N ASN A 68 -10.09 -1.94 2.59
CA ASN A 68 -10.84 -0.76 2.18
C ASN A 68 -10.47 -0.30 0.76
N ILE A 69 -9.18 -0.22 0.42
CA ILE A 69 -8.75 0.20 -0.91
C ILE A 69 -9.09 -0.82 -1.97
N ARG A 70 -8.88 -2.11 -1.68
CA ARG A 70 -9.29 -3.21 -2.57
C ARG A 70 -10.77 -3.12 -2.92
N GLU A 71 -11.62 -2.86 -1.92
CA GLU A 71 -13.06 -2.74 -2.11
C GLU A 71 -13.42 -1.58 -3.05
N PHE A 72 -12.96 -0.36 -2.75
CA PHE A 72 -13.41 0.80 -3.54
C PHE A 72 -12.75 0.90 -4.92
N THR A 73 -11.56 0.33 -5.12
CA THR A 73 -10.90 0.33 -6.43
C THR A 73 -11.31 -0.83 -7.33
N ALA A 74 -11.96 -1.87 -6.81
CA ALA A 74 -12.29 -3.08 -7.59
C ALA A 74 -13.11 -2.81 -8.86
N GLY A 75 -13.96 -1.77 -8.85
CA GLY A 75 -14.78 -1.37 -10.00
C GLY A 75 -14.22 -0.18 -10.80
N MET A 76 -13.04 0.32 -10.46
CA MET A 76 -12.48 1.51 -11.09
C MET A 76 -11.67 1.14 -12.34
N ASP A 77 -12.10 1.62 -13.50
CA ASP A 77 -11.44 1.36 -14.79
C ASP A 77 -9.96 1.80 -14.78
N ARG A 78 -9.01 0.94 -15.16
CA ARG A 78 -7.57 1.25 -15.22
C ARG A 78 -6.94 1.67 -13.90
N VAL A 79 -7.52 1.26 -12.77
CA VAL A 79 -6.93 1.40 -11.43
C VAL A 79 -6.64 0.02 -10.88
N HIS A 80 -5.38 -0.24 -10.58
CA HIS A 80 -4.90 -1.53 -10.14
C HIS A 80 -4.23 -1.38 -8.78
N TYR A 81 -4.60 -2.22 -7.82
CA TYR A 81 -4.05 -2.18 -6.48
C TYR A 81 -3.20 -3.42 -6.24
N TYR A 82 -1.97 -3.21 -5.79
CA TYR A 82 -1.09 -4.25 -5.28
C TYR A 82 -1.39 -4.46 -3.80
N PRO A 83 -1.95 -5.62 -3.38
CA PRO A 83 -2.20 -5.91 -1.98
C PRO A 83 -0.89 -6.26 -1.26
N GLN A 84 -0.99 -6.47 0.06
CA GLN A 84 0.16 -6.88 0.88
C GLN A 84 0.99 -8.01 0.22
N PRO A 85 2.30 -7.81 0.01
CA PRO A 85 3.17 -8.85 -0.52
C PRO A 85 3.16 -10.09 0.36
N VAL A 86 3.08 -11.27 -0.25
CA VAL A 86 3.25 -12.55 0.45
C VAL A 86 4.68 -13.08 0.37
N ASP A 87 5.47 -12.65 -0.62
CA ASP A 87 6.77 -13.24 -0.97
C ASP A 87 7.95 -12.25 -0.89
N VAL A 88 7.92 -11.30 0.04
CA VAL A 88 9.04 -10.37 0.28
C VAL A 88 9.93 -10.92 1.38
N ASP A 89 11.23 -11.08 1.09
CA ASP A 89 12.22 -11.39 2.11
C ASP A 89 12.39 -10.18 3.04
N ILE A 90 12.23 -10.41 4.34
CA ILE A 90 12.32 -9.36 5.35
C ILE A 90 13.79 -9.16 5.77
N THR A 91 14.67 -10.10 5.45
CA THR A 91 16.09 -10.04 5.77
C THR A 91 16.75 -8.88 5.02
N GLY A 92 17.25 -7.89 5.77
CA GLY A 92 17.83 -6.68 5.17
C GLY A 92 16.79 -5.73 4.55
N PHE A 93 15.49 -6.02 4.67
CA PHE A 93 14.44 -5.22 4.04
C PHE A 93 14.38 -3.80 4.58
N PHE A 94 14.65 -3.58 5.87
CA PHE A 94 14.55 -2.27 6.50
C PHE A 94 15.91 -1.61 6.70
N ALA A 95 16.03 -0.32 6.37
CA ALA A 95 17.23 0.48 6.64
C ALA A 95 17.33 0.92 8.10
N ASP A 96 16.21 1.36 8.68
CA ASP A 96 16.12 1.93 10.04
C ASP A 96 15.07 1.21 10.90
N GLY A 97 14.53 0.10 10.39
CA GLY A 97 13.45 -0.66 11.02
C GLY A 97 12.03 -0.19 10.68
N ILE A 98 11.84 0.85 9.88
CA ILE A 98 10.51 1.26 9.35
C ILE A 98 10.55 1.44 7.84
N HIS A 99 11.55 2.15 7.33
CA HIS A 99 11.70 2.44 5.91
C HIS A 99 12.45 1.31 5.22
N PRO A 100 12.04 0.92 3.99
CA PRO A 100 12.80 -0.04 3.21
C PRO A 100 14.25 0.43 2.98
N SER A 101 15.19 -0.51 2.98
CA SER A 101 16.55 -0.32 2.47
C SER A 101 16.53 -0.26 0.94
N GLU A 102 17.68 0.01 0.32
CA GLU A 102 17.83 -0.10 -1.14
C GLU A 102 17.38 -1.48 -1.64
N GLN A 103 17.85 -2.55 -0.98
CA GLN A 103 17.43 -3.92 -1.28
C GLN A 103 15.92 -4.10 -1.06
N GLY A 104 15.39 -3.59 0.06
CA GLY A 104 13.95 -3.69 0.36
C GLY A 104 13.07 -3.00 -0.69
N TYR A 105 13.49 -1.84 -1.20
CA TYR A 105 12.80 -1.19 -2.33
C TYR A 105 12.86 -2.04 -3.60
N SER A 106 13.99 -2.68 -3.91
CA SER A 106 14.12 -3.59 -5.05
C SER A 106 13.19 -4.80 -4.91
N ASP A 107 13.24 -5.49 -3.78
CA ASP A 107 12.40 -6.68 -3.52
C ASP A 107 10.92 -6.36 -3.58
N TRP A 108 10.54 -5.20 -3.05
CA TRP A 108 9.16 -4.72 -3.07
C TRP A 108 8.69 -4.39 -4.48
N ALA A 109 9.50 -3.69 -5.27
CA ALA A 109 9.19 -3.35 -6.66
C ALA A 109 9.05 -4.63 -7.50
N ASP A 110 9.97 -5.58 -7.35
CA ASP A 110 9.93 -6.86 -8.06
C ASP A 110 8.67 -7.66 -7.71
N ALA A 111 8.30 -7.71 -6.43
CA ALA A 111 7.09 -8.39 -5.99
C ALA A 111 5.81 -7.74 -6.57
N MET A 112 5.79 -6.41 -6.66
CA MET A 112 4.69 -5.66 -7.28
C MET A 112 4.62 -5.89 -8.79
N LEU A 113 5.76 -5.86 -9.49
CA LEU A 113 5.82 -6.13 -10.93
C LEU A 113 5.35 -7.55 -11.25
N ARG A 114 5.83 -8.56 -10.52
CA ARG A 114 5.36 -9.95 -10.66
C ARG A 114 3.86 -10.09 -10.45
N HIS A 115 3.31 -9.37 -9.47
CA HIS A 115 1.87 -9.39 -9.22
C HIS A 115 1.08 -8.88 -10.42
N PHE A 116 1.45 -7.72 -10.97
CA PHE A 116 0.71 -7.15 -12.10
C PHE A 116 0.93 -7.91 -13.41
N ASP A 117 2.13 -8.44 -13.66
CA ASP A 117 2.43 -9.26 -14.85
C ASP A 117 1.59 -10.55 -14.90
N THR A 118 1.40 -11.21 -13.75
CA THR A 118 0.65 -12.47 -13.68
C THR A 118 -0.87 -12.28 -13.69
N GLN A 119 -1.37 -11.17 -13.17
CA GLN A 119 -2.81 -10.96 -12.96
C GLN A 119 -3.47 -10.12 -14.06
N HIS A 120 -2.70 -9.40 -14.88
CA HIS A 120 -3.27 -8.47 -15.87
C HIS A 120 -2.74 -8.76 -17.27
N LYS A 121 -3.69 -9.00 -18.19
CA LYS A 121 -3.42 -8.94 -19.64
C LYS A 121 -3.73 -7.51 -20.08
N TRP A 122 -2.72 -6.85 -20.62
CA TRP A 122 -2.75 -5.46 -21.06
C TRP A 122 -3.48 -5.29 -22.40
#